data_AF-A0A1F7RGT0-F1
#
_entry.id   AF-A0A1F7RGT0-F1
#
_cell.length_a   1.000
_cell.length_b   1.000
_cell.length_c   1.000
_cell.angle_alpha   90.00
_cell.angle_beta   90.00
_cell.angle_gamma   90.00
#
_symmetry.space_group_name_H-M   'P 1'
#
loop_
_entity.id
_entity.type
_entity.pdbx_description
1 polymer ?
#
loop_
_entity_poly.entity_id
_entity_poly.type
_entity_poly.pdbx_seq_one_letter_code
_entity_poly.pdbx_strand_id
1 'polypeptide(L)'
;MGLFGRKKIYIKREDFPVVINNIARSLEALREEYIFGSLSQLKREGVDVSNISRDISPGSQLEDALKGFQLTSMMGITWDYIRSIEDKLAFDLALSKHMNAEKESRAWDYRERYIDCQGDMDALAKTLSFDVYKSIGSPIPRDEFLIQFQGGAYVLIGLCQAATYSACGDSKMERKIRGTMRFT
;
A
#
# COMPACT_ATOMS: atom_id res chain seq x y z
N MET A 1 6.06 38.42 -6.30
CA MET A 1 4.77 37.76 -6.01
C MET A 1 4.43 36.82 -7.17
N GLY A 2 4.45 35.51 -6.96
CA GLY A 2 4.30 34.51 -8.04
C GLY A 2 2.85 34.33 -8.47
N LEU A 3 2.51 34.85 -9.65
CA LEU A 3 1.16 34.96 -10.24
C LEU A 3 0.55 33.68 -10.84
N PHE A 4 1.00 32.50 -10.40
CA PHE A 4 0.40 31.21 -10.78
C PHE A 4 0.26 30.32 -9.55
N GLY A 5 -0.65 30.69 -8.65
CA GLY A 5 -1.16 29.74 -7.66
C GLY A 5 -1.75 28.54 -8.42
N ARG A 6 -1.10 27.38 -8.34
CA ARG A 6 -1.55 26.18 -9.02
C ARG A 6 -3.00 25.90 -8.62
N LYS A 7 -3.86 25.67 -9.61
CA LYS A 7 -5.20 25.14 -9.35
C LYS A 7 -5.00 23.72 -8.80
N LYS A 8 -5.14 23.55 -7.48
CA LYS A 8 -5.09 22.22 -6.85
C LYS A 8 -6.15 21.37 -7.55
N ILE A 9 -5.76 20.19 -8.03
CA ILE A 9 -6.71 19.24 -8.62
C ILE A 9 -7.59 18.79 -7.45
N TYR A 10 -8.91 18.88 -7.63
CA TYR A 10 -9.86 18.41 -6.64
C TYR A 10 -10.73 17.37 -7.28
N ILE A 11 -10.88 16.25 -6.58
CA ILE A 11 -11.72 15.13 -6.99
C ILE A 11 -13.10 15.39 -6.42
N LYS A 12 -14.13 15.30 -7.27
CA LYS A 12 -15.52 15.36 -6.84
C LYS A 12 -16.06 13.94 -6.66
N ARG A 13 -17.19 13.84 -5.96
CA ARG A 13 -17.86 12.56 -5.70
C ARG A 13 -18.23 11.79 -6.98
N GLU A 14 -18.54 12.49 -8.06
CA GLU A 14 -18.79 11.91 -9.40
C GLU A 14 -17.57 11.17 -9.98
N ASP A 15 -16.35 11.58 -9.61
CA ASP A 15 -15.09 10.99 -10.08
C ASP A 15 -14.67 9.77 -9.25
N PHE A 16 -15.27 9.56 -8.06
CA PHE A 16 -14.85 8.53 -7.11
C PHE A 16 -14.76 7.13 -7.71
N PRO A 17 -15.76 6.63 -8.47
CA PRO A 17 -15.68 5.28 -9.02
C PRO A 17 -14.45 5.05 -9.89
N VAL A 18 -14.07 6.04 -10.72
CA VAL A 18 -12.91 5.95 -11.62
C VAL A 18 -11.61 5.97 -10.81
N VAL A 19 -11.50 6.91 -9.88
CA VAL A 19 -10.29 7.04 -9.04
C VAL A 19 -10.10 5.78 -8.18
N ILE A 20 -11.16 5.30 -7.52
CA ILE A 20 -11.13 4.10 -6.67
C ILE A 20 -10.72 2.87 -7.49
N ASN A 21 -11.31 2.67 -8.67
CA ASN A 21 -10.97 1.54 -9.54
C ASN A 21 -9.49 1.58 -9.96
N ASN A 22 -8.97 2.77 -10.30
CA ASN A 22 -7.57 2.92 -10.66
C ASN A 22 -6.62 2.63 -9.49
N ILE A 23 -6.96 3.11 -8.29
CA ILE A 23 -6.20 2.81 -7.07
C ILE A 23 -6.23 1.31 -6.79
N ALA A 24 -7.40 0.71 -6.69
CA ALA A 24 -7.56 -0.69 -6.30
C ALA A 24 -6.82 -1.65 -7.24
N ARG A 25 -6.95 -1.46 -8.57
CA ARG A 25 -6.23 -2.26 -9.56
C ARG A 25 -4.71 -2.11 -9.44
N SER A 26 -4.24 -0.89 -9.18
CA SER A 26 -2.81 -0.64 -9.00
C SER A 26 -2.31 -1.32 -7.72
N LEU A 27 -3.06 -1.20 -6.62
CA LEU A 27 -2.70 -1.82 -5.36
C LEU A 27 -2.68 -3.35 -5.44
N GLU A 28 -3.63 -3.97 -6.15
CA GLU A 28 -3.64 -5.40 -6.41
C GLU A 28 -2.36 -5.89 -7.10
N ALA A 29 -1.99 -5.27 -8.23
CA ALA A 29 -0.75 -5.60 -8.93
C ALA A 29 0.49 -5.41 -8.04
N LEU A 30 0.54 -4.33 -7.26
CA LEU A 30 1.65 -4.06 -6.34
C LEU A 30 1.81 -5.11 -5.24
N ARG A 31 0.72 -5.76 -4.80
CA ARG A 31 0.79 -6.85 -3.81
C ARG A 31 1.54 -8.05 -4.38
N GLU A 32 1.19 -8.44 -5.61
CA GLU A 32 1.83 -9.56 -6.30
C GLU A 32 3.31 -9.27 -6.57
N GLU A 33 3.62 -8.07 -7.06
CA GLU A 33 5.00 -7.63 -7.32
C GLU A 33 5.84 -7.62 -6.03
N TYR A 34 5.29 -7.18 -4.91
CA TYR A 34 5.99 -7.15 -3.63
C TYR A 34 6.36 -8.55 -3.14
N ILE A 35 5.41 -9.50 -3.15
CA ILE A 35 5.67 -10.87 -2.70
C ILE A 35 6.62 -11.59 -3.66
N PHE A 36 6.37 -11.49 -4.96
CA PHE A 36 7.24 -12.08 -5.96
C PHE A 36 8.67 -11.53 -5.90
N GLY A 37 8.81 -10.21 -5.79
CA GLY A 37 10.10 -9.52 -5.71
C GLY A 37 10.89 -9.92 -4.46
N SER A 38 10.23 -9.93 -3.30
CA SER A 38 10.86 -10.29 -2.03
C SER A 38 11.34 -11.75 -2.03
N LEU A 39 10.50 -12.70 -2.46
CA LEU A 39 10.88 -14.11 -2.54
C LEU A 39 11.97 -14.35 -3.59
N SER A 40 11.95 -13.63 -4.71
CA SER A 40 12.99 -13.72 -5.74
C SER A 40 14.35 -13.25 -5.22
N GLN A 41 14.37 -12.19 -4.41
CA GLN A 41 15.61 -11.69 -3.82
C GLN A 41 16.17 -12.66 -2.77
N LEU A 42 15.33 -13.19 -1.87
CA LEU A 42 15.71 -14.25 -0.94
C LEU A 42 16.31 -15.47 -1.66
N LYS A 43 15.69 -15.90 -2.76
CA LYS A 43 16.20 -16.99 -3.59
C LYS A 43 17.59 -16.69 -4.16
N ARG A 44 17.84 -15.45 -4.61
CA ARG A 44 19.15 -15.02 -5.13
C ARG A 44 20.22 -15.02 -4.05
N GLU A 45 19.84 -14.76 -2.82
CA GLU A 45 20.71 -14.80 -1.64
C GLU A 45 20.93 -16.22 -1.09
N GLY A 46 20.38 -17.23 -1.77
CA GLY A 46 20.56 -18.64 -1.41
C GLY A 46 19.56 -19.17 -0.38
N VAL A 47 18.54 -18.41 -0.04
CA VAL A 47 17.47 -18.85 0.86
C VAL A 47 16.49 -19.75 0.09
N ASP A 48 16.21 -20.94 0.64
CA ASP A 48 15.19 -21.82 0.07
C ASP A 48 13.79 -21.28 0.35
N VAL A 49 13.10 -20.89 -0.72
CA VAL A 49 11.71 -20.40 -0.73
C VAL A 49 10.79 -21.31 -1.55
N SER A 50 11.23 -22.52 -1.91
CA SER A 50 10.50 -23.44 -2.79
C SER A 50 9.13 -23.85 -2.25
N ASN A 51 8.99 -23.91 -0.93
CA ASN A 51 7.75 -24.29 -0.25
C ASN A 51 6.80 -23.11 0.02
N ILE A 52 7.17 -21.88 -0.36
CA ILE A 52 6.34 -20.69 -0.14
C ILE A 52 5.58 -20.38 -1.43
N SER A 53 4.26 -20.27 -1.32
CA SER A 53 3.41 -19.83 -2.43
C SER A 53 3.81 -18.42 -2.86
N ARG A 54 3.94 -18.21 -4.18
CA ARG A 54 4.13 -16.87 -4.76
C ARG A 54 2.81 -16.16 -4.99
N ASP A 55 1.73 -16.94 -5.10
CA ASP A 55 0.39 -16.42 -5.37
C ASP A 55 -0.26 -16.00 -4.05
N ILE A 56 -1.01 -14.91 -4.12
CA ILE A 56 -1.81 -14.39 -3.00
C ILE A 56 -3.22 -14.92 -3.15
N SER A 57 -3.60 -15.90 -2.34
CA SER A 57 -4.96 -16.44 -2.37
C SER A 57 -5.98 -15.37 -1.93
N PRO A 58 -7.10 -15.20 -2.65
CA PRO A 58 -8.18 -14.31 -2.24
C PRO A 58 -8.72 -14.67 -0.84
N GLY A 59 -8.91 -13.67 0.01
CA GLY A 59 -9.35 -13.82 1.40
C GLY A 59 -8.30 -14.45 2.32
N SER A 60 -7.04 -14.56 1.89
CA SER A 60 -5.95 -15.03 2.75
C SER A 60 -5.53 -13.98 3.77
N GLN A 61 -4.90 -14.43 4.86
CA GLN A 61 -4.32 -13.53 5.85
C GLN A 61 -3.26 -12.60 5.25
N LEU A 62 -2.49 -13.10 4.28
CA LEU A 62 -1.50 -12.32 3.54
C LEU A 62 -2.15 -11.19 2.74
N GLU A 63 -3.23 -11.50 2.02
CA GLU A 63 -3.96 -10.49 1.23
C GLU A 63 -4.51 -9.39 2.14
N ASP A 64 -5.12 -9.75 3.26
CA ASP A 64 -5.71 -8.81 4.22
C ASP A 64 -4.67 -7.91 4.88
N ALA A 65 -3.51 -8.48 5.26
CA ALA A 65 -2.39 -7.71 5.80
C ALA A 65 -1.90 -6.66 4.79
N LEU A 66 -1.76 -7.05 3.52
CA LEU A 66 -1.33 -6.15 2.47
C LEU A 66 -2.38 -5.06 2.18
N LYS A 67 -3.67 -5.40 2.13
CA LYS A 67 -4.76 -4.42 1.95
C LYS A 67 -4.73 -3.36 3.05
N GLY A 68 -4.68 -3.79 4.32
CA GLY A 68 -4.63 -2.87 5.46
C GLY A 68 -3.42 -1.93 5.39
N PHE A 69 -2.25 -2.47 5.04
CA PHE A 69 -1.02 -1.69 4.88
C PHE A 69 -1.10 -0.66 3.74
N GLN A 70 -1.59 -1.08 2.58
CA GLN A 70 -1.69 -0.23 1.39
C GLN A 70 -2.69 0.91 1.60
N LEU A 71 -3.84 0.63 2.23
CA LEU A 71 -4.82 1.65 2.62
C LEU A 71 -4.21 2.66 3.59
N THR A 72 -3.45 2.19 4.59
CA THR A 72 -2.75 3.07 5.53
C THR A 72 -1.70 3.95 4.83
N SER A 73 -0.97 3.38 3.87
CA SER A 73 0.11 4.06 3.13
C SER A 73 -0.36 5.22 2.25
N MET A 74 -1.65 5.24 1.88
CA MET A 74 -2.26 6.28 1.05
C MET A 74 -3.10 7.28 1.86
N MET A 75 -3.38 7.01 3.13
CA MET A 75 -4.14 7.91 3.99
C MET A 75 -3.45 9.28 4.08
N GLY A 76 -4.25 10.35 4.03
CA GLY A 76 -3.74 11.73 3.97
C GLY A 76 -3.52 12.24 2.54
N ILE A 77 -2.99 11.41 1.62
CA ILE A 77 -2.79 11.82 0.22
C ILE A 77 -4.13 12.05 -0.46
N THR A 78 -5.05 11.07 -0.42
CA THR A 78 -6.37 11.23 -1.03
C THR A 78 -7.15 12.40 -0.41
N TRP A 79 -6.97 12.63 0.90
CA TRP A 79 -7.59 13.73 1.62
C TRP A 79 -7.10 15.11 1.17
N ASP A 80 -5.92 15.20 0.57
CA ASP A 80 -5.39 16.43 0.00
C ASP A 80 -6.14 16.86 -1.27
N TYR A 81 -6.72 15.91 -1.99
CA TYR A 81 -7.44 16.11 -3.25
C TYR A 81 -8.97 16.14 -3.08
N ILE A 82 -9.49 15.85 -1.88
CA ILE A 82 -10.94 15.89 -1.58
C ILE A 82 -11.22 17.03 -0.60
N ARG A 83 -12.22 17.88 -0.91
CA ARG A 83 -12.45 19.13 -0.16
C ARG A 83 -13.15 18.94 1.17
N SER A 84 -14.32 18.30 1.15
CA SER A 84 -15.18 18.17 2.33
C SER A 84 -14.77 16.95 3.16
N ILE A 85 -14.99 17.01 4.48
CA ILE A 85 -14.76 15.85 5.35
C ILE A 85 -15.74 14.72 5.01
N GLU A 86 -16.98 15.06 4.70
CA GLU A 86 -18.03 14.12 4.29
C GLU A 86 -17.62 13.30 3.06
N ASP A 87 -17.05 13.95 2.04
CA ASP A 87 -16.59 13.27 0.83
C ASP A 87 -15.32 12.45 1.10
N LYS A 88 -14.45 12.88 2.01
CA LYS A 88 -13.28 12.08 2.44
C LYS A 88 -13.72 10.76 3.08
N LEU A 89 -14.70 10.83 3.98
CA LEU A 89 -15.27 9.65 4.64
C LEU A 89 -15.99 8.76 3.62
N ALA A 90 -16.78 9.34 2.71
CA ALA A 90 -17.46 8.58 1.66
C ALA A 90 -16.48 7.89 0.71
N PHE A 91 -15.37 8.56 0.34
CA PHE A 91 -14.32 7.99 -0.49
C PHE A 91 -13.64 6.82 0.21
N ASP A 92 -13.27 7.00 1.49
CA ASP A 92 -12.60 5.96 2.28
C ASP A 92 -13.46 4.71 2.40
N LEU A 93 -14.74 4.87 2.76
CA LEU A 93 -15.70 3.76 2.84
C LEU A 93 -15.88 3.06 1.49
N ALA A 94 -16.01 3.82 0.41
CA ALA A 94 -16.18 3.26 -0.93
C ALA A 94 -14.94 2.49 -1.40
N LEU A 95 -13.74 3.01 -1.13
CA LEU A 95 -12.49 2.35 -1.45
C LEU A 95 -12.29 1.07 -0.62
N SER A 96 -12.49 1.16 0.69
CA SER A 96 -12.45 0.01 1.61
C SER A 96 -13.39 -1.09 1.14
N LYS A 97 -14.64 -0.75 0.81
CA LYS A 97 -15.61 -1.71 0.27
C LYS A 97 -15.14 -2.32 -1.05
N HIS A 98 -14.65 -1.50 -1.98
CA HIS A 98 -14.18 -1.96 -3.28
C HIS A 98 -13.00 -2.94 -3.17
N MET A 99 -12.19 -2.82 -2.12
CA MET A 99 -11.06 -3.71 -1.83
C MET A 99 -11.41 -4.91 -0.92
N ASN A 100 -12.67 -5.07 -0.52
CA ASN A 100 -13.10 -6.03 0.52
C ASN A 100 -12.33 -5.84 1.84
N ALA A 101 -12.12 -4.59 2.24
CA ALA A 101 -11.40 -4.16 3.44
C ALA A 101 -12.25 -3.15 4.24
N GLU A 102 -13.55 -3.42 4.32
CA GLU A 102 -14.52 -2.63 5.08
C GLU A 102 -14.43 -2.89 6.59
N LYS A 103 -15.03 -2.01 7.39
CA LYS A 103 -15.06 -2.15 8.85
C LYS A 103 -15.55 -3.55 9.23
N GLU A 104 -14.93 -4.15 10.24
CA GLU A 104 -15.17 -5.53 10.73
C GLU A 104 -14.56 -6.65 9.86
N SER A 105 -13.94 -6.32 8.72
CA SER A 105 -13.12 -7.28 7.99
C SER A 105 -11.74 -7.45 8.65
N ARG A 106 -11.10 -8.61 8.45
CA ARG A 106 -9.73 -8.83 8.94
C ARG A 106 -8.72 -7.84 8.35
N ALA A 107 -8.92 -7.38 7.12
CA ALA A 107 -8.10 -6.33 6.51
C ALA A 107 -8.24 -4.98 7.24
N TRP A 108 -9.43 -4.69 7.78
CA TRP A 108 -9.65 -3.52 8.63
C TRP A 108 -8.90 -3.65 9.96
N ASP A 109 -8.88 -4.83 10.58
CA ASP A 109 -8.11 -5.06 11.82
C ASP A 109 -6.59 -4.82 11.60
N TYR A 110 -6.06 -5.20 10.44
CA TYR A 110 -4.69 -4.84 10.05
C TYR A 110 -4.54 -3.32 9.88
N ARG A 111 -5.48 -2.68 9.19
CA ARG A 111 -5.46 -1.22 8.98
C ARG A 111 -5.46 -0.45 10.30
N GLU A 112 -6.28 -0.86 11.27
CA GLU A 112 -6.30 -0.25 12.61
C GLU A 112 -4.97 -0.42 13.33
N ARG A 113 -4.33 -1.59 13.25
CA ARG A 113 -2.99 -1.78 13.83
C ARG A 113 -1.91 -0.91 13.17
N TYR A 114 -1.98 -0.74 11.85
CA TYR A 114 -0.99 0.06 11.12
C TYR A 114 -1.17 1.57 11.29
N ILE A 115 -2.35 2.03 11.73
CA ILE A 115 -2.60 3.45 11.94
C ILE A 115 -1.69 4.03 13.04
N ASP A 116 -1.31 3.21 14.03
CA ASP A 116 -0.39 3.60 15.09
C ASP A 116 1.03 3.85 14.57
N CYS A 117 1.35 3.32 13.38
CA CYS A 117 2.61 3.58 12.68
C CYS A 117 2.51 4.74 11.67
N GLN A 118 1.38 5.46 11.61
CA GLN A 118 1.18 6.50 10.61
C GLN A 118 2.23 7.62 10.75
N GLY A 119 2.94 7.88 9.65
CA GLY A 119 4.03 8.87 9.63
C GLY A 119 5.40 8.31 10.03
N ASP A 120 5.47 7.10 10.58
CA ASP A 120 6.69 6.35 10.82
C ASP A 120 6.80 5.19 9.81
N MET A 121 7.47 5.46 8.70
CA MET A 121 7.64 4.48 7.62
C MET A 121 8.44 3.24 8.08
N ASP A 122 9.35 3.40 9.03
CA ASP A 122 10.17 2.29 9.52
C ASP A 122 9.35 1.35 10.40
N ALA A 123 8.59 1.91 11.34
CA ALA A 123 7.66 1.13 12.17
C ALA A 123 6.62 0.42 11.30
N LEU A 124 6.09 1.11 10.29
CA LEU A 124 5.10 0.53 9.37
C LEU A 124 5.70 -0.61 8.54
N ALA A 125 6.89 -0.43 7.97
CA ALA A 125 7.58 -1.45 7.18
C ALA A 125 7.97 -2.68 8.02
N LYS A 126 8.43 -2.47 9.26
CA LYS A 126 8.73 -3.55 10.21
C LYS A 126 7.46 -4.33 10.57
N THR A 127 6.37 -3.63 10.89
CA THR A 127 5.12 -4.30 11.28
C THR A 127 4.60 -5.16 10.12
N LEU A 128 4.63 -4.64 8.88
CA LEU A 128 4.26 -5.45 7.72
C LEU A 128 5.19 -6.65 7.51
N SER A 129 6.51 -6.49 7.68
CA SER A 129 7.45 -7.59 7.44
C SER A 129 7.18 -8.79 8.36
N PHE A 130 6.86 -8.52 9.63
CA PHE A 130 6.43 -9.54 10.59
C PHE A 130 5.10 -10.20 10.18
N ASP A 131 4.10 -9.41 9.82
CA ASP A 131 2.78 -9.93 9.46
C ASP A 131 2.82 -10.77 8.16
N VAL A 132 3.62 -10.36 7.18
CA VAL A 132 3.89 -11.13 5.94
C VAL A 132 4.61 -12.44 6.28
N TYR A 133 5.67 -12.38 7.08
CA TYR A 133 6.41 -13.57 7.49
C TYR A 133 5.51 -14.60 8.19
N LYS A 134 4.68 -14.13 9.12
CA LYS A 134 3.72 -14.98 9.84
C LYS A 134 2.72 -15.61 8.87
N SER A 135 2.25 -14.84 7.88
CA SER A 135 1.25 -15.28 6.91
C SER A 135 1.77 -16.32 5.92
N ILE A 136 3.08 -16.35 5.64
CA ILE A 136 3.70 -17.38 4.79
C ILE A 136 3.99 -18.70 5.54
N GLY A 137 3.61 -18.80 6.82
CA GLY A 137 3.51 -20.08 7.53
C GLY A 137 4.79 -20.59 8.20
N SER A 138 5.81 -19.76 8.37
CA SER A 138 7.03 -20.15 9.09
C SER A 138 6.94 -19.79 10.59
N PRO A 139 7.21 -20.73 11.51
CA PRO A 139 6.89 -20.56 12.94
C PRO A 139 7.81 -19.58 13.68
N ILE A 140 9.01 -19.29 13.17
CA ILE A 140 9.98 -18.39 13.81
C ILE A 140 10.54 -17.44 12.76
N PRO A 141 10.37 -16.11 12.90
CA PRO A 141 10.97 -15.12 12.01
C PRO A 141 12.46 -15.35 11.82
N ARG A 142 12.84 -15.53 10.56
CA ARG A 142 14.24 -15.54 10.13
C ARG A 142 14.64 -14.13 9.73
N ASP A 143 15.80 -13.67 10.22
CA ASP A 143 16.27 -12.31 10.01
C ASP A 143 16.35 -11.95 8.52
N GLU A 144 16.80 -12.89 7.67
CA GLU A 144 16.95 -12.64 6.23
C GLU A 144 15.58 -12.31 5.58
N PHE A 145 14.52 -13.00 6.00
CA PHE A 145 13.17 -12.73 5.51
C PHE A 145 12.64 -11.40 6.02
N LEU A 146 12.84 -11.10 7.30
CA LEU A 146 12.38 -9.84 7.89
C LEU A 146 13.05 -8.64 7.21
N ILE A 147 14.37 -8.72 6.99
CA ILE A 147 15.13 -7.69 6.27
C ILE A 147 14.59 -7.53 4.85
N GLN A 148 14.41 -8.65 4.12
CA GLN A 148 13.94 -8.57 2.74
C GLN A 148 12.53 -8.02 2.62
N PHE A 149 11.60 -8.50 3.45
CA PHE A 149 10.22 -8.02 3.45
C PHE A 149 10.14 -6.56 3.90
N GLN A 150 10.93 -6.14 4.89
CA GLN A 150 10.99 -4.74 5.30
C GLN A 150 11.51 -3.85 4.17
N GLY A 151 12.60 -4.25 3.48
CA GLY A 151 13.12 -3.54 2.32
C GLY A 151 12.07 -3.42 1.19
N GLY A 152 11.38 -4.52 0.88
CA GLY A 152 10.27 -4.51 -0.07
C GLY A 152 9.09 -3.65 0.38
N ALA A 153 8.80 -3.59 1.68
CA ALA A 153 7.73 -2.79 2.24
C ALA A 153 7.97 -1.28 2.06
N TYR A 154 9.22 -0.82 2.21
CA TYR A 154 9.58 0.57 1.90
C TYR A 154 9.28 0.94 0.45
N VAL A 155 9.66 0.07 -0.48
CA VAL A 155 9.36 0.26 -1.91
C VAL A 155 7.85 0.23 -2.14
N LEU A 156 7.13 -0.70 -1.50
CA LEU A 156 5.69 -0.80 -1.60
C LEU A 156 4.98 0.48 -1.12
N ILE A 157 5.41 1.09 -0.02
CA ILE A 157 4.88 2.39 0.45
C ILE A 157 5.00 3.43 -0.65
N GLY A 158 6.20 3.62 -1.20
CA GLY A 158 6.45 4.61 -2.25
C GLY A 158 5.61 4.34 -3.51
N LEU A 159 5.45 3.08 -3.91
CA LEU A 159 4.61 2.69 -5.05
C LEU A 159 3.11 2.92 -4.79
N CYS A 160 2.61 2.64 -3.59
CA CYS A 160 1.22 2.93 -3.21
C CYS A 160 0.93 4.43 -3.25
N GLN A 161 1.86 5.24 -2.74
CA GLN A 161 1.74 6.69 -2.79
C GLN A 161 1.77 7.18 -4.24
N ALA A 162 2.70 6.70 -5.07
CA ALA A 162 2.78 7.06 -6.48
C ALA A 162 1.50 6.68 -7.25
N ALA A 163 0.97 5.48 -7.04
CA ALA A 163 -0.29 5.02 -7.63
C ALA A 163 -1.46 5.92 -7.21
N THR A 164 -1.52 6.31 -5.93
CA THR A 164 -2.54 7.23 -5.42
C THR A 164 -2.46 8.60 -6.09
N TYR A 165 -1.26 9.22 -6.14
CA TYR A 165 -1.09 10.51 -6.84
C TYR A 165 -1.48 10.43 -8.31
N SER A 166 -1.09 9.35 -8.99
CA SER A 166 -1.44 9.13 -10.39
C SER A 166 -2.96 9.03 -10.59
N ALA A 167 -3.64 8.24 -9.76
CA ALA A 167 -5.09 8.10 -9.79
C ALA A 167 -5.82 9.42 -9.47
N CYS A 168 -5.23 10.27 -8.62
CA CYS A 168 -5.71 11.62 -8.33
C CYS A 168 -5.37 12.66 -9.42
N GLY A 169 -4.67 12.26 -10.50
CA GLY A 169 -4.28 13.14 -11.61
C GLY A 169 -3.01 13.96 -11.38
N ASP A 170 -2.23 13.69 -10.33
CA ASP A 170 -0.97 14.39 -10.02
C ASP A 170 0.26 13.63 -10.55
N SER A 171 0.41 13.60 -11.88
CA SER A 171 1.55 12.96 -12.54
C SER A 171 2.89 13.63 -12.22
N LYS A 172 2.91 14.83 -11.63
CA LYS A 172 4.16 15.48 -11.20
C LYS A 172 4.64 14.85 -9.90
N MET A 173 3.74 14.70 -8.91
CA MET A 173 4.10 14.08 -7.64
C MET A 173 4.40 12.60 -7.81
N GLU A 174 3.64 11.89 -8.66
CA GLU A 174 3.95 10.51 -9.04
C GLU A 174 5.41 10.38 -9.53
N ARG A 175 5.79 11.18 -10.53
CA ARG A 175 7.16 11.17 -11.09
C ARG A 175 8.22 11.51 -10.05
N LYS A 176 7.92 12.44 -9.14
CA LYS A 176 8.84 12.80 -8.06
C LYS A 176 9.13 11.61 -7.16
N ILE A 177 8.09 10.91 -6.70
CA ILE A 177 8.23 9.74 -5.82
C ILE A 177 8.96 8.60 -6.54
N ARG A 178 8.57 8.31 -7.78
CA ARG A 178 9.27 7.31 -8.63
C ARG A 178 10.74 7.66 -8.86
N GLY A 179 11.06 8.96 -8.98
CA GLY A 179 12.43 9.44 -9.08
C GLY A 179 13.25 9.13 -7.83
N THR A 180 12.71 9.39 -6.65
CA THR A 180 13.39 9.12 -5.36
C THR A 180 13.69 7.64 -5.16
N MET A 181 12.78 6.75 -5.55
CA MET A 181 12.95 5.29 -5.41
C MET A 181 14.04 4.70 -6.30
N ARG A 182 14.51 5.42 -7.34
CA ARG A 182 15.60 4.94 -8.22
C ARG A 182 17.00 5.20 -7.66
N PHE A 183 17.11 5.95 -6.57
CA PHE A 183 18.38 6.33 -5.94
C PHE A 183 18.65 5.61 -4.61
N THR A 184 17.78 4.67 -4.25
CA THR A 184 17.92 3.70 -3.14
C THR A 184 18.09 2.32 -3.72
#